data_AF-A0A838E3G0-F1
#
_entry.id   AF-A0A838E3G0-F1
#
_cell.length_a   1.000
_cell.length_b   1.000
_cell.length_c   1.000
_cell.angle_alpha   90.00
_cell.angle_beta   90.00
_cell.angle_gamma   90.00
#
_symmetry.space_group_name_H-M   'P 1'
#
loop_
_entity.id
_entity.type
_entity.pdbx_description
1 polymer ?
#
loop_
_entity_poly.entity_id
_entity_poly.type
_entity_poly.pdbx_seq_one_letter_code
_entity_poly.pdbx_strand_id
1 'polypeptide(L)'
;MKNYISICLLALCTGPLGAEPIKELPLTDPLLRGIDGLAGIMDKTKIEKNLWLIKEIKNIHNGIIKISAQGIPDPSRSSKIDYLMFRNQPQTLKALIELEKQVHTFSSTERAEFDILFKKVKEYFAKCNAILLEDAHGAQDIMMKLINEFCRKRNRPESFLLTWKKGSSENELYNNSMTSFRVLHIFSTDLMNFLADLVISCPKALKAFNDSIKRGS
;
A
#
# COMPACT_ATOMS: atom_id res chain seq x y z
N MET A 1 -6.85 -16.45 24.25
CA MET A 1 -6.01 -16.20 23.06
C MET A 1 -6.68 -15.20 22.09
N LYS A 2 -7.05 -13.99 22.55
CA LYS A 2 -7.70 -12.95 21.70
C LYS A 2 -6.91 -11.64 21.55
N ASN A 3 -5.71 -11.51 22.16
CA ASN A 3 -5.07 -10.19 22.34
C ASN A 3 -3.78 -9.93 21.52
N TYR A 4 -3.25 -10.87 20.73
CA TYR A 4 -1.98 -10.64 20.00
C TYR A 4 -2.12 -10.31 18.51
N ILE A 5 -3.20 -10.75 17.85
CA ILE A 5 -3.50 -10.38 16.45
C ILE A 5 -3.70 -8.85 16.36
N SER A 6 -4.25 -8.26 17.42
CA SER A 6 -4.54 -6.84 17.52
C SER A 6 -3.28 -5.98 17.62
N ILE A 7 -2.18 -6.42 18.24
CA ILE A 7 -1.05 -5.53 18.57
C ILE A 7 -0.22 -5.12 17.34
N CYS A 8 0.03 -6.04 16.39
CA CYS A 8 0.80 -5.70 15.18
C CYS A 8 -0.02 -4.86 14.19
N LEU A 9 -1.32 -5.13 14.05
CA LEU A 9 -2.25 -4.31 13.25
C LEU A 9 -2.53 -2.96 13.93
N LEU A 10 -2.73 -2.92 15.25
CA LEU A 10 -2.88 -1.67 16.03
C LEU A 10 -1.63 -0.81 15.95
N ALA A 11 -0.44 -1.37 16.14
CA ALA A 11 0.82 -0.60 16.06
C ALA A 11 1.09 -0.06 14.64
N LEU A 12 0.62 -0.76 13.60
CA LEU A 12 0.61 -0.23 12.23
C LEU A 12 -0.52 0.79 12.02
N CYS A 13 -1.64 0.71 12.74
CA CYS A 13 -2.79 1.62 12.65
C CYS A 13 -2.68 2.88 13.54
N THR A 14 -1.78 2.91 14.50
CA THR A 14 -1.49 4.10 15.34
C THR A 14 -0.28 4.86 14.78
N GLY A 15 -0.42 5.44 13.60
CA GLY A 15 0.50 6.47 13.13
C GLY A 15 0.16 7.82 13.79
N PRO A 16 1.15 8.67 14.12
CA PRO A 16 0.86 10.03 14.55
C PRO A 16 0.25 10.76 13.35
N LEU A 17 -0.91 11.41 13.56
CA LEU A 17 -1.70 12.19 12.59
C LEU A 17 -2.74 11.39 11.77
N GLY A 18 -3.88 11.10 12.42
CA GLY A 18 -5.20 11.23 11.78
C GLY A 18 -5.62 10.20 10.72
N ALA A 19 -4.90 9.09 10.55
CA ALA A 19 -5.40 7.98 9.73
C ALA A 19 -6.59 7.31 10.45
N GLU A 20 -7.76 7.26 9.81
CA GLU A 20 -8.88 6.48 10.34
C GLU A 20 -8.46 5.01 10.49
N PRO A 21 -8.83 4.36 11.60
CA PRO A 21 -8.50 2.95 11.81
C PRO A 21 -9.07 2.11 10.67
N ILE A 22 -8.22 1.28 10.06
CA ILE A 22 -8.66 0.32 9.03
C ILE A 22 -9.74 -0.56 9.67
N LYS A 23 -10.99 -0.40 9.26
CA LYS A 23 -12.07 -1.32 9.64
C LYS A 23 -11.77 -2.67 9.01
N GLU A 24 -11.45 -3.66 9.83
CA GLU A 24 -11.17 -5.02 9.39
C GLU A 24 -12.42 -5.66 8.76
N LEU A 25 -12.31 -6.10 7.51
CA LEU A 25 -13.37 -6.79 6.78
C LEU A 25 -12.77 -8.04 6.12
N PRO A 26 -12.58 -9.13 6.88
CA PRO A 26 -11.90 -10.32 6.38
C PRO A 26 -12.58 -10.85 5.12
N LEU A 27 -11.76 -11.26 4.16
CA LEU A 27 -12.14 -12.01 2.98
C LEU A 27 -12.56 -13.43 3.39
N THR A 28 -13.48 -14.00 2.63
CA THR A 28 -14.15 -15.26 2.96
C THR A 28 -14.21 -16.23 1.78
N ASP A 29 -13.62 -15.89 0.64
CA ASP A 29 -13.51 -16.80 -0.50
C ASP A 29 -12.90 -18.15 -0.08
N PRO A 30 -13.52 -19.29 -0.43
CA PRO A 30 -13.03 -20.61 -0.08
C PRO A 30 -11.57 -20.88 -0.51
N LEU A 31 -11.07 -20.22 -1.56
CA LEU A 31 -9.69 -20.35 -2.03
C LEU A 31 -8.66 -19.99 -0.95
N LEU A 32 -9.00 -19.09 -0.03
CA LEU A 32 -8.13 -18.72 1.08
C LEU A 32 -7.72 -19.93 1.92
N ARG A 33 -8.61 -20.91 2.08
CA ARG A 33 -8.29 -22.15 2.82
C ARG A 33 -7.21 -22.99 2.13
N GLY A 34 -7.13 -22.92 0.81
CA GLY A 34 -6.16 -23.66 0.01
C GLY A 34 -4.79 -22.97 -0.06
N ILE A 35 -4.74 -21.65 0.13
CA ILE A 35 -3.50 -20.88 0.01
C ILE A 35 -2.91 -20.45 1.37
N ASP A 36 -3.73 -20.35 2.44
CA ASP A 36 -3.28 -19.94 3.76
C ASP A 36 -2.23 -20.90 4.36
N GLY A 37 -1.01 -20.40 4.50
CA GLY A 37 0.16 -21.14 4.96
C GLY A 37 0.90 -21.90 3.87
N LEU A 38 0.46 -21.81 2.61
CA LEU A 38 1.11 -22.50 1.49
C LEU A 38 2.35 -21.73 1.04
N ALA A 39 3.50 -22.41 1.08
CA ALA A 39 4.80 -21.86 0.69
C ALA A 39 4.76 -21.27 -0.72
N GLY A 40 5.26 -20.04 -0.85
CA GLY A 40 5.30 -19.31 -2.11
C GLY A 40 4.00 -18.62 -2.52
N ILE A 41 2.86 -18.89 -1.87
CA ILE A 41 1.56 -18.28 -2.21
C ILE A 41 1.07 -17.32 -1.12
N MET A 42 0.76 -17.84 0.08
CA MET A 42 0.37 -17.04 1.24
C MET A 42 1.00 -17.64 2.48
N ASP A 43 2.33 -17.53 2.58
CA ASP A 43 3.13 -17.97 3.72
C ASP A 43 3.56 -16.78 4.61
N LYS A 44 4.43 -17.05 5.59
CA LYS A 44 5.01 -16.02 6.45
C LYS A 44 5.61 -14.86 5.63
N THR A 45 6.39 -15.17 4.60
CA THR A 45 7.14 -14.17 3.82
C THR A 45 6.19 -13.27 3.06
N LYS A 46 5.07 -13.80 2.57
CA LYS A 46 4.02 -13.01 1.92
C LYS A 46 3.28 -12.11 2.91
N ILE A 47 3.00 -12.59 4.12
CA ILE A 47 2.45 -11.75 5.20
C ILE A 47 3.40 -10.60 5.54
N GLU A 48 4.70 -10.89 5.68
CA GLU A 48 5.73 -9.89 5.95
C GLU A 48 5.79 -8.81 4.86
N LYS A 49 5.81 -9.20 3.58
CA LYS A 49 5.77 -8.27 2.44
C LYS A 49 4.51 -7.42 2.42
N ASN A 50 3.33 -8.01 2.66
CA ASN A 50 2.06 -7.28 2.70
C ASN A 50 2.03 -6.26 3.85
N LEU A 51 2.48 -6.65 5.04
CA LEU A 51 2.56 -5.74 6.20
C LEU A 51 3.58 -4.62 5.98
N TRP A 52 4.71 -4.93 5.35
CA TRP A 52 5.69 -3.92 4.95
C TRP A 52 5.09 -2.91 3.97
N LEU A 53 4.38 -3.37 2.93
CA LEU A 53 3.78 -2.47 1.96
C LEU A 53 2.68 -1.60 2.58
N ILE A 54 1.83 -2.16 3.45
CA ILE A 54 0.84 -1.39 4.25
C ILE A 54 1.55 -0.27 5.01
N LYS A 55 2.69 -0.56 5.65
CA LYS A 55 3.47 0.44 6.38
C LYS A 55 4.01 1.53 5.45
N GLU A 56 4.53 1.16 4.28
CA GLU A 56 5.06 2.15 3.33
C GLU A 56 3.96 3.03 2.72
N ILE A 57 2.78 2.47 2.43
CA ILE A 57 1.62 3.28 2.01
C ILE A 57 1.23 4.29 3.09
N LYS A 58 1.22 3.87 4.36
CA LYS A 58 0.98 4.79 5.49
C LYS A 58 2.04 5.88 5.60
N ASN A 59 3.32 5.55 5.39
CA ASN A 59 4.38 6.55 5.35
C ASN A 59 4.09 7.59 4.26
N ILE A 60 3.75 7.16 3.05
CA ILE A 60 3.40 8.05 1.93
C ILE A 60 2.22 8.95 2.29
N HIS A 61 1.15 8.40 2.88
CA HIS A 61 -0.01 9.16 3.32
C HIS A 61 0.37 10.25 4.33
N ASN A 62 1.31 9.95 5.21
CA ASN A 62 1.85 10.87 6.21
C ASN A 62 2.94 11.81 5.67
N GLY A 63 3.23 11.78 4.37
CA GLY A 63 4.25 12.65 3.78
C GLY A 63 5.68 12.17 3.97
N ILE A 64 5.88 10.91 4.33
CA ILE A 64 7.19 10.30 4.59
C ILE A 64 7.54 9.38 3.44
N ILE A 65 8.75 9.54 2.91
CA ILE A 65 9.33 8.66 1.89
C ILE A 65 10.73 8.24 2.33
N LYS A 66 11.18 7.07 1.90
CA LYS A 66 12.51 6.55 2.26
C LYS A 66 13.39 6.48 1.04
N ILE A 67 14.54 7.14 1.09
CA ILE A 67 15.50 7.11 0.00
C ILE A 67 16.64 6.18 0.40
N SER A 68 16.75 5.05 -0.29
CA SER A 68 17.96 4.23 -0.24
C SER A 68 19.02 4.82 -1.18
N ALA A 69 20.29 4.44 -0.99
CA ALA A 69 21.38 4.87 -1.87
C ALA A 69 21.17 4.47 -3.35
N GLN A 70 20.33 3.46 -3.62
CA GLN A 70 19.98 2.99 -4.96
C GLN A 70 18.63 3.53 -5.45
N GLY A 71 17.95 4.36 -4.65
CA GLY A 71 16.64 4.92 -4.96
C GLY A 71 15.50 3.89 -4.97
N ILE A 72 15.72 2.67 -4.48
CA ILE A 72 14.72 1.59 -4.36
C ILE A 72 14.41 1.38 -2.88
N PRO A 73 13.14 1.41 -2.44
CA PRO A 73 12.77 1.05 -1.08
C PRO A 73 13.20 -0.41 -0.82
N ASP A 74 14.12 -0.62 0.11
CA ASP A 74 14.61 -1.95 0.47
C ASP A 74 14.14 -2.27 1.91
N PRO A 75 13.35 -3.34 2.13
CA PRO A 75 12.92 -3.77 3.46
C PRO A 75 14.07 -4.08 4.42
N SER A 76 15.25 -4.40 3.88
CA SER A 76 16.40 -4.94 4.61
C SER A 76 17.53 -3.95 4.88
N ARG A 77 17.48 -2.72 4.33
CA ARG A 77 18.56 -1.72 4.45
C ARG A 77 18.12 -0.45 5.18
N SER A 78 19.05 0.17 5.87
CA SER A 78 18.87 1.52 6.42
C SER A 78 18.63 2.49 5.26
N SER A 79 17.46 3.11 5.26
CA SER A 79 17.09 4.13 4.27
C SER A 79 17.03 5.47 4.97
N LYS A 80 17.48 6.53 4.27
CA LYS A 80 17.34 7.90 4.78
C LYS A 80 15.86 8.30 4.71
N ILE A 81 15.32 8.80 5.83
CA ILE A 81 13.97 9.36 5.87
C ILE A 81 14.02 10.71 5.14
N ASP A 82 13.07 10.91 4.24
CA ASP A 82 12.83 12.17 3.55
C ASP A 82 11.32 12.50 3.60
N TYR A 83 10.99 13.77 3.38
CA TYR A 83 9.64 14.28 3.52
C TYR A 83 9.13 14.86 2.18
N LEU A 84 7.82 14.83 2.00
CA LEU A 84 7.16 15.51 0.89
C LEU A 84 7.14 17.01 1.18
N MET A 85 8.10 17.73 0.65
CA MET A 85 8.22 19.18 0.85
C MET A 85 7.52 19.93 -0.29
N PHE A 86 6.69 20.91 0.07
CA PHE A 86 6.14 21.91 -0.84
C PHE A 86 6.23 23.28 -0.19
N ARG A 87 6.77 24.29 -0.87
CA ARG A 87 7.05 25.62 -0.31
C ARG A 87 7.88 25.55 0.99
N ASN A 88 8.86 24.64 1.02
CA ASN A 88 9.69 24.34 2.19
C ASN A 88 8.92 23.89 3.44
N GLN A 89 7.69 23.41 3.30
CA GLN A 89 6.88 22.87 4.38
C GLN A 89 6.59 21.38 4.13
N PRO A 90 6.72 20.51 5.15
CA PRO A 90 6.34 19.10 5.02
C PRO A 90 4.83 18.97 4.83
N GLN A 91 4.43 18.16 3.86
CA GLN A 91 3.04 17.95 3.48
C GLN A 91 2.65 16.48 3.62
N THR A 92 1.47 16.22 4.17
CA THR A 92 0.82 14.91 4.05
C THR A 92 0.21 14.76 2.66
N LEU A 93 -0.07 13.53 2.23
CA LEU A 93 -0.76 13.31 0.96
C LEU A 93 -2.15 13.98 0.94
N LYS A 94 -2.84 14.01 2.08
CA LYS A 94 -4.12 14.71 2.25
C LYS A 94 -3.97 16.23 2.06
N ALA A 95 -2.92 16.84 2.60
CA ALA A 95 -2.65 18.25 2.38
C ALA A 95 -2.35 18.56 0.90
N LEU A 96 -1.58 17.70 0.23
CA LEU A 96 -1.33 17.81 -1.20
C LEU A 96 -2.60 17.70 -2.05
N ILE A 97 -3.57 16.88 -1.66
CA ILE A 97 -4.89 16.83 -2.33
C ILE A 97 -5.65 18.14 -2.19
N GLU A 98 -5.60 18.79 -1.03
CA GLU A 98 -6.25 20.09 -0.84
C GLU A 98 -5.55 21.19 -1.66
N LEU A 99 -4.22 21.15 -1.73
CA LEU A 99 -3.43 22.02 -2.59
C LEU A 99 -3.69 21.80 -4.09
N GLU A 100 -3.93 20.55 -4.51
CA GLU A 100 -4.28 20.20 -5.89
C GLU A 100 -5.55 20.92 -6.38
N LYS A 101 -6.51 21.20 -5.50
CA LYS A 101 -7.72 21.99 -5.84
C LYS A 101 -7.40 23.45 -6.16
N GLN A 102 -6.28 23.95 -5.64
CA GLN A 102 -5.84 25.34 -5.75
C GLN A 102 -4.72 25.52 -6.80
N VAL A 103 -4.38 24.49 -7.58
CA VAL A 103 -3.28 24.52 -8.56
C VAL A 103 -3.39 25.65 -9.60
N HIS A 104 -4.60 26.18 -9.83
CA HIS A 104 -4.84 27.31 -10.72
C HIS A 104 -4.36 28.66 -10.15
N THR A 105 -4.14 28.75 -8.84
CA THR A 105 -3.62 29.96 -8.17
C THR A 105 -2.10 29.97 -8.03
N PHE A 106 -1.43 28.88 -8.41
CA PHE A 106 0.01 28.73 -8.27
C PHE A 106 0.75 29.55 -9.32
N SER A 107 1.87 30.14 -8.91
CA SER A 107 2.87 30.65 -9.85
C SER A 107 3.47 29.51 -10.70
N SER A 108 4.17 29.87 -11.78
CA SER A 108 4.85 28.89 -12.64
C SER A 108 5.86 28.03 -11.87
N THR A 109 6.63 28.64 -10.97
CA THR A 109 7.62 27.95 -10.13
C THR A 109 6.95 26.96 -9.18
N GLU A 110 5.86 27.37 -8.52
CA GLU A 110 5.12 26.51 -7.60
C GLU A 110 4.46 25.34 -8.32
N ARG A 111 3.92 25.58 -9.53
CA ARG A 111 3.38 24.50 -10.35
C ARG A 111 4.46 23.48 -10.72
N ALA A 112 5.63 23.94 -11.14
CA ALA A 112 6.75 23.05 -11.45
C ALA A 112 7.21 22.24 -10.22
N GLU A 113 7.31 22.88 -9.04
CA GLU A 113 7.61 22.20 -7.77
C GLU A 113 6.56 21.13 -7.45
N PHE A 114 5.27 21.46 -7.61
CA PHE A 114 4.16 20.57 -7.34
C PHE A 114 4.14 19.35 -8.29
N ASP A 115 4.42 19.55 -9.57
CA ASP A 115 4.52 18.49 -10.57
C ASP A 115 5.71 17.55 -10.29
N ILE A 116 6.87 18.10 -9.92
CA ILE A 116 8.04 17.32 -9.49
C ILE A 116 7.69 16.49 -8.26
N LEU A 117 7.00 17.08 -7.29
CA LEU A 117 6.58 16.38 -6.08
C LEU A 117 5.61 15.23 -6.41
N PHE A 118 4.64 15.46 -7.29
CA PHE A 118 3.72 14.40 -7.72
C PHE A 118 4.46 13.24 -8.39
N LYS A 119 5.38 13.54 -9.31
CA LYS A 119 6.23 12.54 -9.96
C LYS A 119 7.04 11.73 -8.93
N LYS A 120 7.66 12.40 -7.95
CA LYS A 120 8.43 11.77 -6.88
C LYS A 120 7.60 10.78 -6.07
N VAL A 121 6.39 11.18 -5.64
CA VAL A 121 5.49 10.30 -4.86
C VAL A 121 5.05 9.10 -5.70
N LYS A 122 4.67 9.35 -6.95
CA LYS A 122 4.22 8.31 -7.87
C LYS A 122 5.30 7.27 -8.15
N GLU A 123 6.54 7.70 -8.38
CA GLU A 123 7.69 6.81 -8.58
C GLU A 123 8.03 6.02 -7.32
N TYR A 124 8.00 6.66 -6.15
CA TYR A 124 8.24 5.99 -4.87
C TYR A 124 7.19 4.89 -4.63
N PHE A 125 5.91 5.20 -4.81
CA PHE A 125 4.84 4.23 -4.69
C PHE A 125 5.00 3.08 -5.71
N ALA A 126 5.32 3.38 -6.97
CA ALA A 126 5.52 2.36 -7.99
C ALA A 126 6.60 1.35 -7.59
N LYS A 127 7.72 1.84 -7.03
CA LYS A 127 8.80 0.99 -6.54
C LYS A 127 8.38 0.15 -5.33
N CYS A 128 7.60 0.69 -4.40
CA CYS A 128 7.02 -0.09 -3.31
C CYS A 128 6.11 -1.22 -3.85
N ASN A 129 5.30 -0.92 -4.87
CA ASN A 129 4.36 -1.87 -5.44
C ASN A 129 5.06 -2.98 -6.26
N ALA A 130 6.15 -2.66 -6.96
CA ALA A 130 6.91 -3.61 -7.78
C ALA A 130 7.34 -4.87 -7.01
N ILE A 131 7.71 -4.71 -5.73
CA ILE A 131 8.10 -5.81 -4.82
C ILE A 131 6.96 -6.84 -4.65
N LEU A 132 5.70 -6.40 -4.75
CA LEU A 132 4.53 -7.26 -4.66
C LEU A 132 4.09 -7.81 -6.03
N LEU A 133 4.29 -7.04 -7.11
CA LEU A 133 3.93 -7.46 -8.46
C LEU A 133 4.75 -8.66 -8.94
N GLU A 134 6.07 -8.68 -8.67
CA GLU A 134 6.95 -9.81 -9.02
C GLU A 134 6.43 -11.16 -8.49
N ASP A 135 5.80 -11.11 -7.31
CA ASP A 135 5.25 -12.27 -6.62
C ASP A 135 3.83 -12.66 -7.09
N ALA A 136 3.11 -11.74 -7.73
CA ALA A 136 1.69 -11.89 -8.09
C ALA A 136 1.49 -12.57 -9.45
N HIS A 137 2.51 -12.61 -10.32
CA HIS A 137 2.42 -13.14 -11.69
C HIS A 137 1.90 -14.59 -11.77
N GLY A 138 2.17 -15.43 -10.76
CA GLY A 138 1.69 -16.81 -10.72
C GLY A 138 0.31 -17.01 -10.07
N ALA A 139 -0.25 -15.96 -9.45
CA ALA A 139 -1.47 -16.03 -8.64
C ALA A 139 -2.55 -15.02 -9.08
N GLN A 140 -2.42 -14.42 -10.27
CA GLN A 140 -3.28 -13.33 -10.73
C GLN A 140 -4.77 -13.69 -10.68
N ASP A 141 -5.17 -14.89 -11.11
CA ASP A 141 -6.59 -15.29 -11.09
C ASP A 141 -7.14 -15.41 -9.66
N ILE A 142 -6.31 -15.85 -8.72
CA ILE A 142 -6.65 -15.92 -7.29
C ILE A 142 -6.78 -14.51 -6.74
N MET A 143 -5.78 -13.65 -7.00
CA MET A 143 -5.77 -12.26 -6.56
C MET A 143 -6.99 -11.49 -7.09
N MET A 144 -7.34 -11.65 -8.36
CA MET A 144 -8.52 -11.00 -8.92
C MET A 144 -9.82 -11.47 -8.28
N LYS A 145 -9.97 -12.74 -7.91
CA LYS A 145 -11.15 -13.20 -7.16
C LYS A 145 -11.25 -12.53 -5.79
N LEU A 146 -10.13 -12.45 -5.07
CA LEU A 146 -10.05 -11.82 -3.76
C LEU A 146 -10.30 -10.30 -3.84
N ILE A 147 -9.77 -9.63 -4.87
CA ILE A 147 -10.01 -8.21 -5.16
C ILE A 147 -11.50 -7.97 -5.45
N ASN A 148 -12.14 -8.82 -6.26
CA ASN A 148 -13.58 -8.72 -6.52
C ASN A 148 -14.41 -8.86 -5.23
N GLU A 149 -14.06 -9.82 -4.37
CA GLU A 149 -14.71 -9.98 -3.07
C GLU A 149 -14.53 -8.73 -2.20
N PHE A 150 -13.30 -8.21 -2.10
CA PHE A 150 -12.96 -6.99 -1.38
C PHE A 150 -13.79 -5.80 -1.85
N CYS A 151 -13.79 -5.52 -3.16
CA CYS A 151 -14.51 -4.41 -3.76
C CYS A 151 -16.01 -4.50 -3.47
N ARG A 152 -16.60 -5.70 -3.56
CA ARG A 152 -18.00 -5.93 -3.21
C ARG A 152 -18.28 -5.66 -1.73
N LYS A 153 -17.44 -6.19 -0.82
CA LYS A 153 -17.63 -6.02 0.64
C LYS A 153 -17.50 -4.58 1.09
N ARG A 154 -16.61 -3.81 0.48
CA ARG A 154 -16.35 -2.40 0.82
C ARG A 154 -17.14 -1.40 -0.02
N ASN A 155 -18.01 -1.87 -0.91
CA ASN A 155 -18.76 -1.04 -1.85
C ASN A 155 -17.85 -0.12 -2.68
N ARG A 156 -16.82 -0.72 -3.30
CA ARG A 156 -15.82 -0.06 -4.16
C ARG A 156 -15.85 -0.62 -5.59
N PRO A 157 -16.97 -0.49 -6.33
CA PRO A 157 -17.08 -1.02 -7.69
C PRO A 157 -16.14 -0.31 -8.70
N GLU A 158 -15.76 0.94 -8.40
CA GLU A 158 -14.86 1.76 -9.23
C GLU A 158 -13.39 1.68 -8.78
N SER A 159 -13.02 0.67 -7.98
CA SER A 159 -11.64 0.57 -7.49
C SER A 159 -10.68 0.27 -8.64
N PHE A 160 -9.58 1.02 -8.71
CA PHE A 160 -8.47 0.73 -9.63
C PHE A 160 -7.86 -0.66 -9.42
N LEU A 161 -8.05 -1.30 -8.26
CA LEU A 161 -7.60 -2.69 -8.08
C LEU A 161 -8.28 -3.65 -9.07
N LEU A 162 -9.50 -3.34 -9.52
CA LEU A 162 -10.23 -4.16 -10.49
C LEU A 162 -9.64 -4.09 -11.90
N THR A 163 -8.84 -3.06 -12.20
CA THR A 163 -8.18 -2.91 -13.51
C THR A 163 -6.85 -3.66 -13.60
N TRP A 164 -6.44 -4.35 -12.54
CA TRP A 164 -5.23 -5.20 -12.47
C TRP A 164 -5.33 -6.50 -13.33
N LYS A 165 -6.18 -6.50 -14.36
CA LYS A 165 -6.40 -7.65 -15.23
C LYS A 165 -5.56 -7.55 -16.51
N LYS A 166 -4.76 -8.60 -16.75
CA LYS A 166 -4.11 -9.06 -18.00
C LYS A 166 -4.11 -8.09 -19.21
N GLY A 167 -2.93 -7.66 -19.66
CA GLY A 167 -2.69 -7.42 -21.10
C GLY A 167 -1.91 -6.16 -21.51
N SER A 168 -1.76 -5.17 -20.64
CA SER A 168 -0.88 -4.02 -20.84
C SER A 168 0.17 -4.00 -19.76
N SER A 169 1.36 -3.43 -20.01
CA SER A 169 2.36 -3.35 -18.95
C SER A 169 1.72 -2.64 -17.76
N GLU A 170 1.64 -3.30 -16.60
CA GLU A 170 0.93 -2.76 -15.43
C GLU A 170 1.50 -1.38 -15.04
N ASN A 171 2.78 -1.17 -15.36
CA ASN A 171 3.48 0.10 -15.29
C ASN A 171 2.90 1.18 -16.23
N GLU A 172 2.52 0.87 -17.47
CA GLU A 172 1.85 1.83 -18.36
C GLU A 172 0.45 2.20 -17.86
N LEU A 173 -0.36 1.22 -17.43
CA LEU A 173 -1.68 1.51 -16.87
C LEU A 173 -1.56 2.36 -15.61
N TYR A 174 -0.62 2.03 -14.72
CA TYR A 174 -0.35 2.81 -13.53
C TYR A 174 0.13 4.22 -13.88
N ASN A 175 1.06 4.36 -14.84
CA ASN A 175 1.57 5.65 -15.25
C ASN A 175 0.52 6.52 -15.94
N ASN A 176 -0.41 5.93 -16.69
CA ASN A 176 -1.45 6.69 -17.38
C ASN A 176 -2.64 7.01 -16.46
N SER A 177 -2.92 6.17 -15.45
CA SER A 177 -4.09 6.32 -14.58
C SER A 177 -3.81 7.18 -13.35
N MET A 178 -2.60 7.12 -12.79
CA MET A 178 -2.22 7.92 -11.62
C MET A 178 -1.84 9.34 -12.07
N THR A 179 -2.85 10.18 -12.33
CA THR A 179 -2.69 11.53 -12.89
C THR A 179 -2.74 12.64 -11.83
N SER A 180 -3.16 12.33 -10.61
CA SER A 180 -3.37 13.30 -9.54
C SER A 180 -3.08 12.71 -8.16
N PHE A 181 -2.76 13.55 -7.17
CA PHE A 181 -2.58 13.12 -5.78
C PHE A 181 -3.84 12.46 -5.23
N ARG A 182 -5.01 12.98 -5.58
CA ARG A 182 -6.31 12.38 -5.20
C ARG A 182 -6.47 10.97 -5.75
N VAL A 183 -6.15 10.75 -7.02
CA VAL A 183 -6.26 9.42 -7.64
C VAL A 183 -5.30 8.43 -6.97
N LEU A 184 -4.04 8.84 -6.77
CA LEU A 184 -3.04 8.03 -6.09
C LEU A 184 -3.45 7.68 -4.65
N HIS A 185 -4.02 8.65 -3.91
CA HIS A 185 -4.52 8.42 -2.56
C HIS A 185 -5.66 7.41 -2.52
N ILE A 186 -6.64 7.51 -3.41
CA ILE A 186 -7.75 6.55 -3.50
C ILE A 186 -7.20 5.15 -3.77
N PHE A 187 -6.36 5.01 -4.79
CA PHE A 187 -5.78 3.72 -5.16
C PHE A 187 -4.95 3.10 -4.03
N SER A 188 -4.04 3.87 -3.44
CA SER A 188 -3.19 3.39 -2.35
C SER A 188 -4.00 3.05 -1.09
N THR A 189 -5.08 3.79 -0.80
CA THR A 189 -6.01 3.47 0.28
C THR A 189 -6.71 2.14 0.04
N ASP A 190 -7.24 1.92 -1.17
CA ASP A 190 -7.89 0.66 -1.53
C ASP A 190 -6.90 -0.52 -1.44
N LEU A 191 -5.69 -0.37 -1.98
CA LEU A 191 -4.64 -1.38 -1.91
C LEU A 191 -4.27 -1.71 -0.46
N MET A 192 -4.02 -0.69 0.37
CA MET A 192 -3.71 -0.88 1.79
C MET A 192 -4.82 -1.63 2.53
N ASN A 193 -6.07 -1.26 2.31
CA ASN A 193 -7.23 -1.92 2.92
C ASN A 193 -7.36 -3.36 2.45
N PHE A 194 -7.17 -3.61 1.15
CA PHE A 194 -7.21 -4.95 0.58
C PHE A 194 -6.12 -5.85 1.18
N LEU A 195 -4.88 -5.36 1.27
CA LEU A 195 -3.79 -6.11 1.88
C LEU A 195 -4.05 -6.39 3.36
N ALA A 196 -4.61 -5.42 4.09
CA ALA A 196 -4.98 -5.61 5.49
C ALA A 196 -6.06 -6.71 5.63
N ASP A 197 -7.12 -6.65 4.83
CA ASP A 197 -8.17 -7.67 4.79
C ASP A 197 -7.60 -9.04 4.39
N LEU A 198 -6.66 -9.09 3.45
CA LEU A 198 -6.00 -10.33 3.03
C LEU A 198 -5.16 -10.95 4.16
N VAL A 199 -4.38 -10.14 4.87
CA VAL A 199 -3.52 -10.59 5.98
C VAL A 199 -4.36 -11.23 7.09
N ILE A 200 -5.43 -10.57 7.53
CA ILE A 200 -6.29 -11.10 8.61
C ILE A 200 -7.06 -12.36 8.17
N SER A 201 -7.23 -12.54 6.86
CA SER A 201 -7.93 -13.70 6.28
C SER A 201 -7.06 -14.93 6.13
N CYS A 202 -5.74 -14.81 6.39
CA CYS A 202 -4.77 -15.91 6.32
C CYS A 202 -4.18 -16.22 7.72
N PRO A 203 -4.97 -16.80 8.64
CA PRO A 203 -4.58 -16.98 10.03
C PRO A 203 -3.38 -17.91 10.23
N LYS A 204 -3.17 -18.94 9.39
CA LYS A 204 -2.01 -19.83 9.52
C LYS A 204 -0.72 -19.10 9.16
N ALA A 205 -0.72 -18.40 8.03
CA ALA A 205 0.42 -17.60 7.57
C ALA A 205 0.75 -16.50 8.58
N LEU A 206 -0.27 -15.79 9.07
CA LEU A 206 -0.12 -14.74 10.09
C LEU A 206 0.42 -15.30 11.41
N LYS A 207 -0.03 -16.48 11.84
CA LYS A 207 0.53 -17.16 13.02
C LYS A 207 2.01 -17.47 12.82
N ALA A 208 2.40 -18.04 11.68
CA ALA A 208 3.80 -18.36 11.39
C ALA A 208 4.70 -17.12 11.41
N PHE A 209 4.21 -15.99 10.90
CA PHE A 209 4.88 -14.70 10.99
C PHE A 209 5.06 -14.25 12.44
N ASN A 210 3.99 -14.22 13.23
CA ASN A 210 4.02 -13.80 14.63
C ASN A 210 4.95 -14.69 15.48
N ASP A 211 4.92 -16.01 15.27
CA ASP A 211 5.79 -16.96 15.97
C ASP A 211 7.26 -16.80 15.59
N SER A 212 7.55 -16.24 14.40
CA SER A 212 8.93 -15.94 14.00
C SER A 212 9.47 -14.65 14.62
N ILE A 213 8.61 -13.64 14.82
CA ILE A 213 9.00 -12.41 15.53
C ILE A 213 9.36 -12.74 16.97
N LYS A 214 8.49 -13.51 17.65
CA LYS A 214 8.71 -13.92 19.06
C LYS A 214 9.98 -14.74 19.29
N ARG A 215 10.49 -15.42 18.26
CA ARG A 215 11.72 -16.21 18.33
C ARG A 215 12.98 -15.40 18.02
N GLY A 216 12.83 -14.25 17.36
CA GLY A 216 13.93 -13.34 17.01
C GLY A 216 14.09 -12.15 17.96
N SER A 217 13.18 -11.97 18.91
CA SER A 217 13.22 -11.01 20.02
C SER A 217 13.64 -11.68 21.31
#